data_AF-A0A9W6ZIA3-F1
#
_entry.id   AF-A0A9W6ZIA3-F1
#
_cell.length_a   1.000
_cell.length_b   1.000
_cell.length_c   1.000
_cell.angle_alpha   90.00
_cell.angle_beta   90.00
_cell.angle_gamma   90.00
#
_symmetry.space_group_name_H-M   'P 1'
#
loop_
_entity.id
_entity.type
_entity.pdbx_description
1 polymer ?
#
loop_
_entity_poly.entity_id
_entity_poly.type
_entity_poly.pdbx_seq_one_letter_code
_entity_poly.pdbx_strand_id
1 'polypeptide(L)'
;RLNDISILCSTHAQRDESGRVKPEAQYVLDKVARYERLFGITFYSSVVKSHERIQSPEALDGLVSRGLITSEERSVLANLPPKARHHAVIQ
;
A
#
# COMPACT_ATOMS: atom_id res chain seq x y z
N ARG A 1 1.66 7.23 13.59
CA ARG A 1 1.55 5.81 13.21
C ARG A 1 0.95 5.77 11.81
N LEU A 2 1.29 4.79 10.95
CA LEU A 2 0.77 4.76 9.58
C LEU A 2 -0.76 4.73 9.51
N ASN A 3 -1.40 4.00 10.42
CA ASN A 3 -2.85 3.98 10.58
C ASN A 3 -3.49 5.35 10.87
N ASP A 4 -2.73 6.31 11.40
CA ASP A 4 -3.26 7.65 11.68
C ASP A 4 -3.40 8.46 10.37
N ILE A 5 -2.60 8.15 9.35
CA ILE A 5 -2.58 8.86 8.06
C ILE A 5 -3.91 8.68 7.34
N SER A 6 -4.40 7.45 7.23
CA SER A 6 -5.70 7.18 6.60
C SER A 6 -6.84 7.93 7.29
N ILE A 7 -6.83 7.99 8.64
CA ILE A 7 -7.83 8.74 9.41
C ILE A 7 -7.70 10.24 9.13
N LEU A 8 -6.50 10.81 9.22
CA LEU A 8 -6.25 12.23 8.95
C LEU A 8 -6.64 12.64 7.53
N CYS A 9 -6.34 11.82 6.52
CA CYS A 9 -6.76 12.08 5.15
C CYS A 9 -8.29 12.02 5.03
N SER A 10 -8.94 11.07 5.69
CA SER A 10 -10.41 10.93 5.63
C SER A 10 -11.17 12.09 6.28
N THR A 11 -10.61 12.72 7.33
CA THR A 11 -11.24 13.87 8.01
C THR A 11 -11.15 15.15 7.18
N HIS A 12 -10.15 15.27 6.30
CA HIS A 12 -9.94 16.42 5.43
C HIS A 12 -10.42 16.18 3.98
N ALA A 13 -10.93 14.99 3.68
CA ALA A 13 -11.41 14.66 2.35
C ALA A 13 -12.59 15.56 1.94
N GLN A 14 -12.51 16.11 0.73
CA GLN A 14 -13.57 16.96 0.19
C GLN A 14 -14.86 16.16 0.01
N ARG A 15 -15.98 16.75 0.42
CA ARG A 15 -17.32 16.15 0.35
C ARG A 15 -18.27 16.95 -0.51
N ASP A 16 -19.27 16.28 -1.06
CA ASP A 16 -20.40 16.92 -1.74
C ASP A 16 -21.43 17.46 -0.72
N GLU A 17 -22.48 18.10 -1.24
CA GLU A 17 -23.57 18.66 -0.44
C GLU A 17 -24.35 17.59 0.35
N SER A 18 -24.26 16.33 -0.06
CA SER A 18 -24.85 15.17 0.64
C SER A 18 -23.90 14.55 1.67
N GLY A 19 -22.72 15.14 1.89
CA GLY A 19 -21.70 14.65 2.82
C GLY A 19 -20.90 13.44 2.33
N ARG A 20 -21.06 13.03 1.07
CA ARG A 20 -20.29 11.92 0.47
C ARG A 20 -18.94 12.43 0.01
N VAL A 21 -17.92 11.57 0.11
CA VAL A 21 -16.58 11.91 -0.39
C VAL A 21 -16.63 12.10 -1.91
N LYS A 22 -16.08 13.21 -2.41
CA LYS A 22 -16.03 13.47 -3.84
C LYS A 22 -15.14 12.46 -4.57
N PRO A 23 -15.41 12.12 -5.84
CA PRO A 23 -14.63 11.12 -6.58
C PRO A 23 -13.12 11.38 -6.60
N GLU A 24 -12.70 12.63 -6.76
CA GLU A 24 -11.30 13.04 -6.75
C GLU A 24 -10.63 12.83 -5.39
N ALA A 25 -11.35 13.10 -4.29
CA ALA A 25 -10.85 12.85 -2.94
C ALA A 25 -10.80 11.36 -2.64
N GLN A 26 -11.80 10.60 -3.08
CA GLN A 26 -11.84 9.14 -2.95
C GLN A 26 -10.64 8.49 -3.66
N TYR A 27 -10.32 8.95 -4.88
CA TYR A 27 -9.16 8.46 -5.64
C TYR A 27 -7.86 8.62 -4.84
N VAL A 28 -7.66 9.77 -4.19
CA VAL A 28 -6.47 10.02 -3.35
C VAL A 28 -6.48 9.13 -2.11
N LEU A 29 -7.61 9.00 -1.42
CA LEU A 29 -7.75 8.13 -0.25
C LEU A 29 -7.42 6.67 -0.58
N ASP A 30 -7.91 6.17 -1.72
CA ASP A 30 -7.62 4.81 -2.18
C ASP A 30 -6.13 4.61 -2.47
N LYS A 31 -5.45 5.66 -2.96
CA LYS A 31 -3.99 5.63 -3.18
C LYS A 31 -3.22 5.59 -1.87
N VAL A 32 -3.58 6.44 -0.91
CA VAL A 32 -2.99 6.47 0.43
C VAL A 32 -3.17 5.12 1.13
N ALA A 33 -4.39 4.59 1.15
CA ALA A 33 -4.71 3.32 1.79
C ALA A 33 -3.93 2.14 1.16
N ARG A 34 -3.75 2.14 -0.16
CA ARG A 34 -2.95 1.12 -0.86
C ARG A 34 -1.47 1.23 -0.51
N TYR A 35 -0.89 2.43 -0.49
CA TYR A 35 0.52 2.61 -0.09
C TYR A 35 0.75 2.25 1.38
N GLU A 36 -0.17 2.60 2.28
CA GLU A 36 -0.10 2.18 3.68
C GLU A 36 -0.07 0.64 3.79
N ARG A 37 -0.97 -0.04 3.07
CA ARG A 37 -1.03 -1.50 3.03
C ARG A 37 0.25 -2.11 2.44
N LEU A 38 0.75 -1.56 1.34
CA LEU A 38 1.96 -2.03 0.68
C LEU A 38 3.18 -1.87 1.59
N PHE A 39 3.31 -0.73 2.26
CA PHE A 39 4.35 -0.53 3.27
C PHE A 39 4.22 -1.57 4.38
N GLY A 40 3.03 -1.76 4.95
CA GLY A 40 2.81 -2.74 6.01
C GLY A 40 3.21 -4.16 5.59
N ILE A 41 2.76 -4.60 4.41
CA ILE A 41 3.10 -5.92 3.86
C ILE A 41 4.61 -6.08 3.72
N THR A 42 5.29 -5.12 3.10
CA THR A 42 6.74 -5.20 2.81
C THR A 42 7.59 -5.04 4.07
N PHE A 43 7.19 -4.17 5.00
CA PHE A 43 7.87 -3.97 6.27
C PHE A 43 7.76 -5.22 7.15
N TYR A 44 6.54 -5.70 7.42
CA TYR A 44 6.36 -6.87 8.30
C TYR A 44 6.99 -8.14 7.72
N SER A 45 6.93 -8.35 6.40
CA SER A 45 7.62 -9.49 5.79
C SER A 45 9.15 -9.37 5.78
N SER A 46 9.70 -8.17 5.99
CA SER A 46 11.16 -7.98 6.13
C SER A 46 11.68 -8.23 7.55
N VAL A 47 10.83 -8.09 8.58
CA VAL A 47 11.22 -8.23 9.99
C VAL A 47 10.65 -9.47 10.67
N VAL A 48 9.52 -10.00 10.19
CA VAL A 48 8.85 -11.18 10.75
C VAL A 48 9.15 -12.41 9.92
N LYS A 49 9.91 -13.37 10.49
CA LYS A 49 10.36 -14.59 9.80
C LYS A 49 9.22 -15.43 9.21
N SER A 50 8.07 -15.51 9.87
CA SER A 50 6.90 -16.24 9.35
C SER A 50 6.28 -15.60 8.10
N HIS A 51 6.55 -14.32 7.85
CA HIS A 51 6.01 -13.56 6.71
C HIS A 51 7.01 -13.39 5.56
N GLU A 52 8.24 -13.88 5.70
CA GLU A 52 9.30 -13.73 4.69
C GLU A 52 8.88 -14.27 3.31
N ARG A 53 8.04 -15.31 3.28
CA ARG A 53 7.53 -15.90 2.03
C ARG A 53 6.75 -14.91 1.16
N ILE A 54 6.18 -13.85 1.73
CA ILE A 54 5.46 -12.82 0.98
C ILE A 54 6.40 -12.04 0.04
N GLN A 55 7.70 -12.07 0.31
CA GLN A 55 8.72 -11.42 -0.51
C GLN A 55 9.13 -12.26 -1.74
N SER A 56 8.61 -13.47 -1.93
CA SER A 56 8.91 -14.24 -3.13
C SER A 56 8.24 -13.63 -4.37
N PRO A 57 8.80 -13.79 -5.58
CA PRO A 57 8.16 -13.32 -6.82
C PRO A 57 6.73 -13.84 -6.99
N GLU A 58 6.49 -15.12 -6.68
CA GLU A 58 5.19 -15.76 -6.80
C GLU A 58 4.19 -15.18 -5.81
N ALA A 59 4.64 -14.87 -4.59
CA ALA A 59 3.79 -14.21 -3.61
C ALA A 59 3.44 -12.79 -4.03
N LEU A 60 4.37 -12.03 -4.62
CA LEU A 60 4.09 -10.71 -5.19
C LEU A 60 3.07 -10.78 -6.33
N ASP A 61 3.17 -11.77 -7.22
CA ASP A 61 2.16 -12.01 -8.26
C ASP A 61 0.79 -12.36 -7.65
N GLY A 62 0.80 -13.11 -6.55
CA GLY A 62 -0.38 -13.36 -5.71
C GLY A 62 -1.00 -12.08 -5.14
N LEU A 63 -0.19 -11.07 -4.78
CA LEU A 63 -0.70 -9.77 -4.30
C LEU A 63 -1.35 -8.97 -5.44
N VAL A 64 -0.77 -9.02 -6.65
CA VAL A 64 -1.33 -8.37 -7.85
C VAL A 64 -2.68 -8.99 -8.21
N SER A 65 -2.76 -10.32 -8.29
CA SER A 65 -4.01 -11.03 -8.65
C SER A 65 -5.17 -10.76 -7.69
N ARG A 66 -4.87 -10.42 -6.43
CA ARG A 66 -5.84 -10.06 -5.39
C ARG A 66 -6.14 -8.56 -5.33
N GLY A 67 -5.53 -7.75 -6.20
CA GLY A 67 -5.71 -6.30 -6.23
C GLY A 67 -5.10 -5.57 -5.03
N LEU A 68 -4.14 -6.18 -4.32
CA LEU A 68 -3.51 -5.56 -3.16
C LEU A 68 -2.42 -4.56 -3.55
N ILE A 69 -1.77 -4.78 -4.70
CA ILE A 69 -0.74 -3.94 -5.31
C ILE A 69 -0.96 -3.92 -6.82
N THR A 70 -0.44 -2.91 -7.53
CA THR A 70 -0.50 -2.86 -9.00
C THR A 70 0.65 -3.64 -9.65
N SER A 71 0.53 -3.91 -10.95
CA SER A 71 1.59 -4.55 -11.74
C SER A 71 2.87 -3.71 -11.77
N GLU A 72 2.73 -2.39 -11.81
CA GLU A 72 3.85 -1.45 -11.76
C GLU A 72 4.57 -1.52 -10.42
N GLU A 73 3.81 -1.51 -9.31
CA GLU A 73 4.38 -1.66 -7.96
C GLU A 73 5.13 -2.97 -7.81
N ARG A 74 4.54 -4.08 -8.29
CA ARG A 74 5.21 -5.39 -8.33
C ARG A 74 6.53 -5.32 -9.11
N SER A 75 6.55 -4.66 -10.26
CA SER A 75 7.76 -4.50 -11.09
C SER A 75 8.86 -3.75 -10.33
N VAL A 76 8.52 -2.65 -9.67
CA VAL A 76 9.45 -1.87 -8.82
C VAL A 76 9.99 -2.74 -7.68
N LEU A 77 9.12 -3.46 -6.96
CA LEU A 77 9.50 -4.30 -5.84
C LEU A 77 10.41 -5.46 -6.26
N ALA A 78 10.19 -6.05 -7.44
CA ALA A 78 11.00 -7.14 -7.96
C ALA A 78 12.46 -6.73 -8.19
N ASN A 79 12.71 -5.45 -8.48
CA ASN A 79 14.06 -4.90 -8.70
C ASN A 79 14.80 -4.53 -7.41
N LEU A 80 14.16 -4.71 -6.25
CA LEU A 80 14.71 -4.34 -4.95
C LEU A 80 14.97 -5.58 -4.09
N PRO A 81 16.04 -5.58 -3.28
CA PRO A 81 16.25 -6.61 -2.26
C PRO A 81 15.04 -6.70 -1.32
N PRO A 82 14.60 -7.90 -0.91
CA PRO A 82 13.45 -8.09 -0.03
C PRO A 82 13.42 -7.17 1.20
N LYS A 83 14.58 -7.01 1.84
CA LYS A 83 14.73 -6.16 3.04
C LYS A 83 14.70 -4.65 2.76
N ALA A 84 14.82 -4.21 1.52
CA ALA A 84 14.82 -2.79 1.14
C ALA A 84 13.50 -2.33 0.50
N ARG A 85 12.60 -3.26 0.17
CA ARG A 85 11.36 -2.97 -0.56
C ARG A 85 10.41 -2.00 0.13
N HIS A 86 10.40 -1.97 1.46
CA HIS A 86 9.55 -1.04 2.21
C HIS A 86 10.01 0.42 2.10
N HIS A 87 11.29 0.67 1.77
CA HIS A 87 11.79 2.03 1.52
C HIS A 87 11.17 2.65 0.25
N ALA A 88 10.91 1.84 -0.77
CA ALA A 88 10.35 2.33 -2.04
C ALA A 88 8.90 2.83 -1.94
N VAL A 89 8.23 2.61 -0.81
CA VAL A 89 6.86 3.08 -0.57
C VAL A 89 6.83 4.48 0.05
N ILE A 90 7.92 4.92 0.69
CA ILE A 90 8.01 6.19 1.42
C ILE A 90 8.92 7.22 0.71
N GLN A 91 9.63 6.82 -0.34
CA GLN A 91 10.54 7.69 -1.10
C GLN A 91 9.83 8.64 -2.07
#